data_AF-A0A8I1U4Z4-F1
#
_entry.id   AF-A0A8I1U4Z4-F1
#
_cell.length_a   1.000
_cell.length_b   1.000
_cell.length_c   1.000
_cell.angle_alpha   90.00
_cell.angle_beta   90.00
_cell.angle_gamma   90.00
#
_symmetry.space_group_name_H-M   'P 1'
#
loop_
_entity.id
_entity.type
_entity.pdbx_description
1 polymer ?
#
loop_
_entity_poly.entity_id
_entity_poly.type
_entity_poly.pdbx_seq_one_letter_code
_entity_poly.pdbx_strand_id
1 'polypeptide(L)'
;MNNKLIAGFIMTLMVSQASFASGDNQHLGRQSLRVAEHLNEIAKVQDSDLCAGDVRIAAAYVQSAGFALSRDKVQSASVSLVYAQNELKEISYNRSYCARLASNIKPYLAEVIMIKGELDAQNIGQDPDNASD
;
A
#
# COMPACT_ATOMS: atom_id res chain seq x y z
N MET A 1 -51.73 -23.65 -38.15
CA MET A 1 -51.31 -22.79 -37.01
C MET A 1 -51.32 -23.65 -35.76
N ASN A 2 -50.16 -23.91 -35.16
CA ASN A 2 -50.03 -24.50 -33.82
C ASN A 2 -48.74 -23.98 -33.20
N ASN A 3 -48.89 -23.05 -32.25
CA ASN A 3 -47.81 -22.53 -31.40
C ASN A 3 -47.32 -23.62 -30.45
N LYS A 4 -46.01 -23.83 -30.38
CA LYS A 4 -45.36 -24.45 -29.23
C LYS A 4 -44.13 -23.62 -28.85
N LEU A 5 -44.34 -22.69 -27.92
CA LEU A 5 -43.28 -22.02 -27.17
C LEU A 5 -42.65 -23.06 -26.24
N ILE A 6 -41.41 -23.45 -26.51
CA ILE A 6 -40.60 -24.22 -25.57
C ILE A 6 -39.78 -23.19 -24.78
N ALA A 7 -40.24 -22.89 -23.57
CA ALA A 7 -39.49 -22.12 -22.59
C ALA A 7 -38.35 -23.00 -22.04
N GLY A 8 -37.13 -22.74 -22.50
CA GLY A 8 -35.91 -23.38 -21.99
C GLY A 8 -35.42 -22.65 -20.73
N PHE A 9 -35.41 -23.35 -19.60
CA PHE A 9 -34.94 -22.89 -18.30
C PHE A 9 -33.40 -22.83 -18.30
N ILE A 10 -32.82 -21.62 -18.27
CA ILE A 10 -31.36 -21.44 -18.13
C ILE A 10 -31.04 -21.55 -16.64
N MET A 11 -30.52 -22.71 -16.23
CA MET A 11 -30.03 -22.93 -14.88
C MET A 11 -28.59 -22.39 -14.78
N THR A 12 -28.46 -21.14 -14.35
CA THR A 12 -27.17 -20.48 -14.12
C THR A 12 -26.55 -21.06 -12.85
N LEU A 13 -25.54 -21.94 -12.99
CA LEU A 13 -24.71 -22.39 -11.88
C LEU A 13 -23.86 -21.19 -11.41
N MET A 14 -24.27 -20.55 -10.31
CA MET A 14 -23.41 -19.65 -9.57
C MET A 14 -22.32 -20.47 -8.88
N VAL A 15 -21.20 -20.67 -9.57
CA VAL A 15 -19.96 -21.05 -8.92
C VAL A 15 -19.49 -19.80 -8.18
N SER A 16 -19.84 -19.70 -6.90
CA SER A 16 -19.31 -18.69 -5.99
C SER A 16 -17.80 -18.89 -5.90
N GLN A 17 -17.06 -18.09 -6.66
CA GLN A 17 -15.61 -17.99 -6.51
C GLN A 17 -15.38 -17.31 -5.16
N ALA A 18 -14.99 -18.09 -4.15
CA ALA A 18 -14.52 -17.55 -2.89
C ALA A 18 -13.23 -16.77 -3.20
N SER A 19 -13.34 -15.44 -3.27
CA SER A 19 -12.20 -14.54 -3.42
C SER A 19 -11.34 -14.63 -2.16
N PHE A 20 -10.13 -15.19 -2.28
CA PHE A 20 -9.14 -15.19 -1.21
C PHE A 20 -8.60 -13.77 -1.02
N ALA A 21 -9.21 -12.99 -0.11
CA ALA A 21 -8.79 -11.62 0.22
C ALA A 21 -7.46 -11.52 1.00
N SER A 22 -6.83 -12.63 1.39
CA SER A 22 -5.60 -12.61 2.21
C SER A 22 -4.30 -12.42 1.41
N GLY A 23 -4.36 -12.34 0.08
CA GLY A 23 -3.17 -12.22 -0.78
C GLY A 23 -2.61 -10.79 -0.88
N ASP A 24 -3.46 -9.79 -0.65
CA ASP A 24 -3.20 -8.41 -1.02
C ASP A 24 -2.34 -7.67 0.02
N ASN A 25 -2.69 -7.79 1.31
CA ASN A 25 -1.88 -7.24 2.41
C ASN A 25 -0.44 -7.77 2.40
N GLN A 26 -0.24 -9.06 2.13
CA GLN A 26 1.12 -9.61 2.05
C GLN A 26 1.90 -9.05 0.85
N HIS A 27 1.23 -8.77 -0.27
CA HIS A 27 1.85 -8.14 -1.43
C HIS A 27 2.30 -6.71 -1.09
N LEU A 28 1.39 -5.89 -0.57
CA LEU A 28 1.68 -4.51 -0.13
C LEU A 28 2.74 -4.48 0.97
N GLY A 29 2.73 -5.47 1.87
CA GLY A 29 3.73 -5.62 2.92
C GLY A 29 5.13 -5.82 2.35
N ARG A 30 5.29 -6.71 1.36
CA ARG A 30 6.57 -6.92 0.67
C ARG A 30 7.00 -5.69 -0.12
N GLN A 31 6.09 -5.00 -0.79
CA GLN A 31 6.39 -3.74 -1.49
C GLN A 31 6.93 -2.68 -0.51
N SER A 32 6.25 -2.51 0.63
CA SER A 32 6.68 -1.58 1.69
C SER A 32 8.09 -1.92 2.18
N LEU A 33 8.38 -3.19 2.44
CA LEU A 33 9.72 -3.60 2.89
C LEU A 33 10.82 -3.29 1.86
N ARG A 34 10.55 -3.47 0.56
CA ARG A 34 11.50 -3.10 -0.51
C ARG A 34 11.74 -1.60 -0.57
N VAL A 35 10.70 -0.78 -0.47
CA VAL A 35 10.84 0.68 -0.41
C VAL A 35 11.69 1.10 0.79
N ALA A 36 11.46 0.51 1.96
CA ALA A 36 12.25 0.78 3.15
C ALA A 36 13.73 0.38 2.99
N GLU A 37 14.01 -0.73 2.31
CA GLU A 37 15.37 -1.17 1.99
C GLU A 37 16.09 -0.15 1.11
N HIS A 38 15.45 0.28 0.01
CA HIS A 38 16.04 1.28 -0.88
C HIS A 38 16.26 2.65 -0.22
N LEU A 39 15.33 3.10 0.62
CA LEU A 39 15.52 4.32 1.40
C LEU A 39 16.73 4.20 2.34
N ASN A 40 16.91 3.04 2.98
CA ASN A 40 18.09 2.79 3.82
C ASN A 40 19.38 2.75 3.00
N GLU A 41 19.37 2.22 1.77
CA GLU A 41 20.52 2.26 0.86
C GLU A 41 20.90 3.69 0.51
N ILE A 42 19.92 4.54 0.17
CA ILE A 42 20.14 5.97 -0.08
C ILE A 42 20.77 6.65 1.15
N ALA A 43 20.24 6.37 2.34
CA ALA A 43 20.76 6.93 3.58
C ALA A 43 22.19 6.44 3.91
N LYS A 44 22.57 5.23 3.51
CA LYS A 44 23.93 4.70 3.72
C LYS A 44 24.97 5.40 2.85
N VAL A 45 24.61 5.74 1.61
CA VAL A 45 25.53 6.44 0.69
C VAL A 45 25.95 7.81 1.24
N GLN A 46 25.11 8.45 2.07
CA GLN A 46 25.40 9.76 2.69
C GLN A 46 25.30 9.72 4.22
N ASP A 47 25.84 8.67 4.86
CA ASP A 47 25.65 8.37 6.29
C ASP A 47 25.97 9.54 7.26
N SER A 48 26.90 10.42 6.89
CA SER A 48 27.30 11.58 7.69
C SER A 48 26.35 12.79 7.58
N ASP A 49 25.38 12.78 6.66
CA ASP A 49 24.48 13.90 6.44
C ASP A 49 23.29 13.88 7.41
N LEU A 50 22.89 15.07 7.88
CA LEU A 50 21.64 15.23 8.65
C LEU A 50 20.43 14.64 7.91
N CYS A 51 20.38 14.81 6.59
CA CYS A 51 19.31 14.25 5.77
C CYS A 51 19.27 12.71 5.78
N ALA A 52 20.40 12.02 5.96
CA ALA A 52 20.40 10.56 6.03
C ALA A 52 19.65 10.05 7.27
N GLY A 53 19.68 10.79 8.38
CA GLY A 53 18.86 10.51 9.57
C GLY A 53 17.37 10.56 9.25
N ASP A 54 16.93 11.61 8.56
CA ASP A 54 15.54 11.80 8.17
C ASP A 54 15.05 10.71 7.20
N VAL A 55 15.90 10.35 6.23
CA VAL A 55 15.59 9.26 5.29
C VAL A 55 15.44 7.92 6.03
N ARG A 56 16.23 7.67 7.08
CA ARG A 56 16.06 6.46 7.93
C ARG A 56 14.79 6.49 8.74
N ILE A 57 14.37 7.65 9.23
CA ILE A 57 13.08 7.81 9.92
C ILE A 57 11.94 7.45 8.97
N ALA A 58 11.94 8.01 7.75
CA ALA A 58 10.98 7.64 6.72
C ALA A 58 11.01 6.13 6.43
N ALA A 59 12.20 5.56 6.20
CA ALA A 59 12.38 4.13 5.95
C ALA A 59 11.81 3.25 7.08
N ALA A 60 12.01 3.66 8.35
CA ALA A 60 11.49 2.94 9.51
C ALA A 60 9.96 2.94 9.55
N TYR A 61 9.30 4.05 9.19
CA TYR A 61 7.84 4.09 9.07
C TYR A 61 7.33 3.17 7.96
N VAL A 62 7.97 3.18 6.78
CA VAL A 62 7.62 2.27 5.68
C VAL A 62 7.84 0.80 6.10
N GLN A 63 8.94 0.50 6.79
CA GLN A 63 9.24 -0.84 7.29
C GLN A 63 8.19 -1.30 8.32
N SER A 64 7.81 -0.41 9.24
CA SER A 64 6.74 -0.65 10.21
C SER A 64 5.43 -0.99 9.52
N ALA A 65 5.07 -0.26 8.45
CA ALA A 65 3.90 -0.60 7.64
C ALA A 65 4.01 -2.00 7.02
N GLY A 66 5.17 -2.34 6.44
CA GLY A 66 5.43 -3.66 5.87
C GLY A 66 5.22 -4.80 6.87
N PHE A 67 5.73 -4.66 8.10
CA PHE A 67 5.54 -5.64 9.17
C PHE A 67 4.13 -5.63 9.78
N ALA A 68 3.40 -4.52 9.70
CA ALA A 68 2.01 -4.47 10.11
C ALA A 68 1.13 -5.24 9.11
N LEU A 69 1.34 -5.02 7.81
CA LEU A 69 0.62 -5.70 6.72
C LEU A 69 0.89 -7.20 6.70
N SER A 70 2.12 -7.65 6.96
CA SER A 70 2.41 -9.10 7.07
C SER A 70 1.70 -9.80 8.23
N ARG A 71 1.09 -9.03 9.15
CA ARG A 71 0.33 -9.51 10.30
C ARG A 71 -1.14 -9.06 10.25
N ASP A 72 -1.62 -8.66 9.07
CA ASP A 72 -2.98 -8.15 8.83
C ASP A 72 -3.41 -7.00 9.75
N LYS A 73 -2.45 -6.21 10.25
CA LYS A 73 -2.72 -5.03 11.08
C LYS A 73 -2.91 -3.78 10.21
N VAL A 74 -3.97 -3.79 9.39
CA VAL A 74 -4.20 -2.79 8.34
C VAL A 74 -4.23 -1.34 8.87
N GLN A 75 -4.93 -1.08 9.97
CA GLN A 75 -4.97 0.28 10.55
C GLN A 75 -3.59 0.77 10.98
N SER A 76 -2.79 -0.11 11.60
CA SER A 76 -1.41 0.22 12.00
C SER A 76 -0.51 0.48 10.81
N ALA A 77 -0.72 -0.25 9.71
CA ALA A 77 -0.01 -0.05 8.47
C ALA A 77 -0.37 1.29 7.82
N SER A 78 -1.68 1.60 7.72
CA SER A 78 -2.19 2.84 7.17
C SER A 78 -1.62 4.06 7.90
N VAL A 79 -1.65 4.06 9.24
CA VAL A 79 -1.04 5.12 10.06
C VAL A 79 0.47 5.26 9.78
N SER A 80 1.19 4.12 9.69
CA SER A 80 2.63 4.14 9.42
C SER A 80 2.94 4.70 8.01
N LEU A 81 2.13 4.36 7.00
CA LEU A 81 2.26 4.88 5.63
C LEU A 81 1.98 6.39 5.57
N VAL A 82 1.04 6.91 6.36
CA VAL A 82 0.81 8.37 6.47
C VAL A 82 2.04 9.08 7.02
N TYR A 83 2.64 8.58 8.09
CA TYR A 83 3.87 9.16 8.64
C TYR A 83 5.03 9.09 7.64
N ALA A 84 5.22 7.96 6.97
CA ALA A 84 6.21 7.82 5.92
C ALA A 84 6.01 8.83 4.78
N GLN A 85 4.77 8.95 4.28
CA GLN A 85 4.43 9.89 3.21
C GLN A 85 4.73 11.33 3.61
N ASN A 86 4.36 11.74 4.82
CA ASN A 86 4.63 13.08 5.32
C ASN A 86 6.13 13.35 5.41
N GLU A 87 6.89 12.41 5.97
CA GLU A 87 8.35 12.56 6.11
C GLU A 87 9.05 12.63 4.74
N LEU A 88 8.69 11.76 3.80
CA LEU A 88 9.22 11.77 2.44
C LEU A 88 8.86 13.05 1.68
N LYS A 89 7.67 13.64 1.95
CA LYS A 89 7.28 14.93 1.40
C LYS A 89 8.13 16.07 1.96
N GLU A 90 8.36 16.09 3.27
CA GLU A 90 9.24 17.09 3.91
C GLU A 90 10.66 17.02 3.36
N ILE A 91 11.24 15.81 3.25
CA ILE A 91 12.57 15.57 2.66
C ILE A 91 12.61 16.04 1.19
N SER A 92 11.56 15.77 0.42
CA SER A 92 11.54 16.05 -1.02
C SER A 92 11.37 17.52 -1.37
N TYR A 93 10.76 18.32 -0.50
CA TYR A 93 10.28 19.66 -0.87
C TYR A 93 10.63 20.78 0.12
N ASN A 94 10.76 20.49 1.42
CA ASN A 94 10.78 21.54 2.44
C ASN A 94 12.13 21.64 3.18
N ARG A 95 12.82 20.51 3.37
CA ARG A 95 14.09 20.48 4.10
C ARG A 95 15.24 20.85 3.18
N SER A 96 15.66 22.11 3.23
CA SER A 96 16.74 22.63 2.37
C SER A 96 18.05 21.83 2.48
N TYR A 97 18.38 21.33 3.66
CA TYR A 97 19.56 20.48 3.88
C TYR A 97 19.46 19.08 3.23
N CYS A 98 18.27 18.70 2.74
CA CYS A 98 18.02 17.48 1.99
C CYS A 98 18.09 17.64 0.46
N ALA A 99 18.40 18.84 -0.05
CA ALA A 99 18.33 19.13 -1.50
C ALA A 99 19.10 18.14 -2.38
N ARG A 100 20.24 17.60 -1.92
CA ARG A 100 21.04 16.61 -2.67
C ARG A 100 20.37 15.24 -2.79
N LEU A 101 19.53 14.86 -1.84
CA LEU A 101 18.85 13.57 -1.80
C LEU A 101 17.43 13.66 -2.34
N ALA A 102 16.81 14.84 -2.34
CA ALA A 102 15.42 15.06 -2.71
C ALA A 102 15.02 14.42 -4.05
N SER A 103 15.85 14.53 -5.10
CA SER A 103 15.56 13.90 -6.41
C SER A 103 15.49 12.37 -6.34
N ASN A 104 16.32 11.76 -5.49
CA ASN A 104 16.38 10.31 -5.32
C ASN A 104 15.27 9.80 -4.40
N ILE A 105 14.69 10.66 -3.56
CA ILE A 105 13.62 10.32 -2.62
C ILE A 105 12.22 10.40 -3.28
N LYS A 106 12.02 11.31 -4.23
CA LYS A 106 10.72 11.52 -4.91
C LYS A 106 10.08 10.25 -5.50
N PRO A 107 10.82 9.33 -6.16
CA PRO A 107 10.23 8.08 -6.63
C PRO A 107 9.61 7.25 -5.50
N TYR A 108 10.30 7.15 -4.36
CA TYR A 108 9.82 6.40 -3.20
C TYR A 108 8.65 7.09 -2.47
N LEU A 109 8.57 8.42 -2.51
CA LEU A 109 7.36 9.13 -2.09
C LEU A 109 6.16 8.70 -2.96
N ALA A 110 6.33 8.61 -4.27
CA ALA A 110 5.26 8.17 -5.16
C ALA A 110 4.87 6.70 -4.89
N GLU A 111 5.84 5.81 -4.67
CA GLU A 111 5.57 4.41 -4.30
C GLU A 111 4.78 4.29 -2.99
N VAL A 112 5.15 5.05 -1.95
CA VAL A 112 4.39 5.07 -0.69
C VAL A 112 2.96 5.57 -0.88
N ILE A 113 2.76 6.59 -1.73
CA ILE A 113 1.41 7.09 -2.07
C ILE A 113 0.59 6.01 -2.78
N MET A 114 1.19 5.27 -3.72
CA MET A 114 0.50 4.17 -4.42
C MET A 114 0.14 3.03 -3.47
N ILE A 115 1.09 2.55 -2.66
CA ILE A 115 0.84 1.49 -1.66
C ILE A 115 -0.30 1.89 -0.71
N LYS A 116 -0.29 3.14 -0.23
CA LYS A 116 -1.35 3.65 0.63
C LYS A 116 -2.70 3.71 -0.10
N GLY A 117 -2.72 4.20 -1.34
CA GLY A 117 -3.93 4.27 -2.15
C GLY A 117 -4.54 2.90 -2.42
N GLU A 118 -3.71 1.90 -2.71
CA GLU A 118 -4.14 0.51 -2.87
C GLU A 118 -4.71 -0.06 -1.56
N LEU A 119 -4.03 0.18 -0.42
CA LEU A 119 -4.50 -0.24 0.90
C LEU A 119 -5.85 0.40 1.25
N ASP A 120 -6.04 1.68 0.96
CA ASP A 120 -7.30 2.40 1.23
C ASP A 120 -8.44 1.86 0.35
N ALA A 121 -8.17 1.57 -0.92
CA ALA A 121 -9.16 1.00 -1.84
C ALA A 121 -9.64 -0.40 -1.38
N GLN A 122 -8.73 -1.22 -0.83
CA GLN A 122 -9.07 -2.52 -0.26
C GLN A 122 -9.99 -2.40 0.97
N ASN A 123 -9.79 -1.37 1.81
CA ASN A 123 -10.61 -1.15 3.00
C ASN A 123 -12.01 -0.62 2.68
N ILE A 124 -12.18 0.18 1.61
CA ILE A 124 -13.49 0.68 1.18
C ILE A 124 -14.36 -0.46 0.62
N GLY A 125 -13.75 -1.51 0.04
CA GLY A 125 -14.46 -2.68 -0.49
C GLY A 125 -15.01 -3.65 0.56
N GLN A 126 -14.81 -3.40 1.86
CA GLN A 126 -15.27 -4.25 2.97
C GLN A 126 -16.53 -3.73 3.69
N ASP A 127 -17.34 -2.88 3.04
CA ASP A 127 -18.62 -2.44 3.61
C ASP A 127 -19.59 -3.63 3.81
N PRO A 128 -20.25 -3.78 4.98
CA PRO A 128 -20.97 -5.00 5.38
C PRO A 128 -22.38 -5.16 4.79
N ASP A 129 -22.74 -4.43 3.73
CA ASP A 129 -24.11 -4.40 3.21
C ASP A 129 -24.56 -5.67 2.46
N ASN A 130 -23.77 -6.75 2.46
CA ASN A 130 -24.16 -8.07 1.97
C ASN A 130 -24.54 -9.06 3.08
N ALA A 131 -25.13 -8.58 4.17
CA ALA A 131 -25.96 -9.39 5.06
C ALA A 131 -27.44 -9.12 4.79
N SER A 132 -27.91 -9.48 3.59
CA SER A 132 -29.33 -9.66 3.31
C SER A 132 -29.56 -11.15 3.04
N ASP A 133 -30.00 -11.86 4.08
CA ASP A 133 -31.12 -12.82 4.08
C ASP A 133 -31.26 -13.48 5.47
#